data_AF-A0A9J6G7X7-F1
#
_entry.id   AF-A0A9J6G7X7-F1
#
_cell.length_a   1.000
_cell.length_b   1.000
_cell.length_c   1.000
_cell.angle_alpha   90.00
_cell.angle_beta   90.00
_cell.angle_gamma   90.00
#
_symmetry.space_group_name_H-M   'P 1'
#
loop_
_entity.id
_entity.type
_entity.pdbx_description
1 polymer ?
#
loop_
_entity_poly.entity_id
_entity_poly.type
_entity_poly.pdbx_seq_one_letter_code
_entity_poly.pdbx_strand_id
1 'polypeptide(L)'
;MGDKAPTSIKELYKLMTDVHEVMKKEMNDANDALKKELDEVVKSMQFMNTTFEELREAKEELGTLKKAHEALIAEKEGLTQSLANAQKEITELKQYSRKNNIEIKGIPQLKDDP
;
A
#
# COMPACT_ATOMS: atom_id res chain seq x y z
N MET A 1 -33.67 -59.32 14.71
CA MET A 1 -32.85 -59.64 15.90
C MET A 1 -32.48 -58.28 16.49
N GLY A 2 -33.18 -57.68 17.45
CA GLY A 2 -33.85 -58.22 18.63
C GLY A 2 -33.09 -57.70 19.86
N ASP A 3 -33.02 -56.38 20.02
CA ASP A 3 -32.42 -55.74 21.19
C ASP A 3 -33.17 -56.21 22.43
N LYS A 4 -32.51 -57.06 23.23
CA LYS A 4 -33.08 -57.52 24.49
C LYS A 4 -33.05 -56.35 25.48
N ALA A 5 -34.22 -55.94 25.96
CA ALA A 5 -34.33 -54.99 27.05
C ALA A 5 -33.53 -55.51 28.27
N PRO A 6 -32.77 -54.66 28.98
CA PRO A 6 -31.98 -55.07 30.13
C PRO A 6 -32.90 -55.62 31.21
N THR A 7 -32.70 -56.89 31.53
CA THR A 7 -33.57 -57.68 32.39
C THR A 7 -33.22 -57.57 33.88
N SER A 8 -32.11 -56.91 34.23
CA SER A 8 -31.67 -56.70 35.62
C SER A 8 -31.19 -55.26 35.89
N ILE A 9 -31.30 -54.81 37.15
CA ILE A 9 -30.83 -53.49 37.61
C ILE A 9 -29.33 -53.30 37.30
N LYS A 10 -28.53 -54.36 37.36
CA LYS A 10 -27.09 -54.33 37.07
C LYS A 10 -26.80 -54.02 35.60
N GLU A 11 -27.59 -54.57 34.69
CA GLU A 11 -27.49 -54.29 33.25
C GLU A 11 -27.92 -52.86 32.93
N LEU A 12 -28.96 -52.35 33.60
CA LEU A 12 -29.39 -50.96 33.52
C LEU A 12 -28.31 -49.98 34.00
N TYR A 13 -27.66 -50.26 35.14
CA TYR A 13 -26.58 -49.43 35.66
C TYR A 13 -25.37 -49.39 34.72
N LYS A 14 -25.04 -50.54 34.12
CA LYS A 14 -23.95 -50.64 33.13
C LYS A 14 -24.29 -49.81 31.89
N LEU A 15 -25.50 -49.95 31.34
CA LEU A 15 -25.94 -49.17 30.18
C LEU A 15 -25.89 -47.66 30.47
N MET A 16 -26.35 -47.23 31.64
CA MET A 16 -26.28 -45.82 32.06
C MET A 16 -24.84 -45.30 32.15
N THR A 17 -23.92 -46.12 32.65
CA THR A 17 -22.49 -45.77 32.74
C THR A 17 -21.86 -45.69 31.34
N ASP A 18 -22.15 -46.66 30.47
CA ASP A 18 -21.65 -46.69 29.10
C ASP A 18 -22.18 -45.47 28.31
N VAL A 19 -23.46 -45.12 28.45
CA VAL A 19 -24.05 -43.92 27.86
C VAL A 19 -23.40 -42.65 28.42
N HIS A 20 -23.17 -42.58 29.73
CA HIS A 20 -22.52 -41.43 30.34
C HIS A 20 -21.10 -41.22 29.80
N GLU A 21 -20.30 -42.27 29.68
CA GLU A 21 -18.94 -42.18 29.16
C GLU A 21 -18.91 -41.81 27.67
N VAL A 22 -19.85 -42.34 26.86
CA VAL A 22 -20.00 -41.93 25.45
C VAL A 22 -20.36 -40.46 25.35
N MET A 23 -21.39 -39.99 26.07
CA MET A 23 -21.80 -38.60 26.07
C MET A 23 -20.67 -37.66 26.54
N LYS A 24 -19.95 -38.05 27.59
CA LYS A 24 -18.82 -37.28 28.11
C LYS A 24 -17.69 -37.17 27.08
N LYS A 25 -17.40 -38.26 26.37
CA LYS A 25 -16.41 -38.25 25.30
C LYS A 25 -16.84 -37.35 24.15
N GLU A 26 -18.06 -37.51 23.63
CA GLU A 26 -18.59 -36.68 22.55
C GLU A 26 -18.61 -35.18 22.93
N MET A 27 -18.96 -34.86 24.16
CA MET A 27 -18.94 -33.49 24.67
C MET A 27 -17.51 -32.92 24.71
N ASN A 28 -16.52 -33.71 25.12
CA ASN A 28 -15.12 -33.28 25.13
C ASN A 28 -14.59 -33.11 23.70
N ASP A 29 -14.87 -34.05 22.81
CA ASP A 29 -14.46 -34.00 21.40
C ASP A 29 -15.05 -32.76 20.71
N ALA A 30 -16.33 -32.46 20.97
CA ALA A 30 -17.00 -31.26 20.46
C ALA A 30 -16.39 -29.97 21.04
N ASN A 31 -16.10 -29.94 22.34
CA ASN A 31 -15.49 -28.79 23.01
C ASN A 31 -14.08 -28.51 22.45
N ASP A 32 -13.29 -29.56 22.20
CA ASP A 32 -11.95 -29.41 21.64
C ASP A 32 -11.98 -29.01 20.15
N ALA A 33 -12.98 -29.46 19.38
CA ALA A 33 -13.21 -28.96 18.03
C ALA A 33 -13.57 -27.47 18.03
N LEU A 34 -14.50 -27.05 18.90
CA LEU A 34 -14.90 -25.64 19.03
C LEU A 34 -13.75 -24.73 19.45
N LYS A 35 -12.87 -25.18 20.37
CA LYS A 35 -11.68 -24.41 20.75
C LYS A 35 -10.74 -24.19 19.56
N LYS A 36 -10.54 -25.22 18.72
CA LYS A 36 -9.69 -25.09 17.53
C LYS A 36 -10.27 -24.10 16.53
N GLU A 37 -11.58 -24.20 16.25
CA GLU A 37 -12.25 -23.25 15.35
C GLU A 37 -12.20 -21.82 15.90
N LEU A 38 -12.38 -21.65 17.22
CA LEU A 38 -12.25 -20.34 17.87
C LEU A 38 -10.84 -19.77 17.74
N ASP A 39 -9.81 -20.58 17.94
CA ASP A 39 -8.41 -20.16 17.77
C ASP A 39 -8.12 -19.73 16.32
N GLU A 40 -8.69 -20.43 15.33
CA GLU A 40 -8.57 -20.06 13.92
C GLU A 40 -9.29 -18.74 13.59
N VAL A 41 -10.47 -18.52 14.16
CA VAL A 41 -11.20 -17.25 14.04
C VAL A 41 -10.39 -16.11 14.67
N VAL A 42 -9.83 -16.30 15.86
CA VAL A 42 -9.00 -15.29 16.52
C VAL A 42 -7.78 -14.93 15.66
N LYS A 43 -7.08 -15.93 15.11
CA LYS A 43 -5.95 -15.68 14.19
C LYS A 43 -6.39 -14.91 12.94
N SER A 44 -7.52 -15.26 12.36
CA SER A 44 -8.07 -14.58 11.18
C SER A 44 -8.43 -13.13 11.48
N MET A 45 -9.01 -12.85 12.66
CA MET A 45 -9.31 -11.49 13.10
C MET A 45 -8.04 -10.67 13.35
N GLN A 46 -7.01 -11.26 13.97
CA GLN A 46 -5.73 -10.61 14.16
C GLN A 46 -5.08 -10.25 12.83
N PHE A 47 -5.06 -11.19 11.88
CA PHE A 47 -4.56 -10.93 10.53
C PHE A 47 -5.30 -9.78 9.86
N MET A 48 -6.63 -9.80 9.87
CA MET A 48 -7.44 -8.71 9.29
C MET A 48 -7.12 -7.36 9.94
N ASN A 49 -7.03 -7.30 11.27
CA ASN A 49 -6.70 -6.05 11.97
C ASN A 49 -5.34 -5.50 11.55
N THR A 50 -4.31 -6.36 11.46
CA THR A 50 -2.98 -5.94 10.98
C THR A 50 -3.07 -5.41 9.55
N THR A 51 -3.75 -6.12 8.64
CA THR A 51 -3.92 -5.69 7.25
C THR A 51 -4.66 -4.35 7.15
N PHE A 52 -5.66 -4.12 8.00
CA PHE A 52 -6.38 -2.84 8.03
C PHE A 52 -5.51 -1.68 8.49
N GLU A 53 -4.64 -1.89 9.48
CA GLU A 53 -3.69 -0.85 9.91
C GLU A 53 -2.63 -0.58 8.84
N GLU A 54 -2.05 -1.62 8.23
CA GLU A 54 -1.12 -1.46 7.10
C GLU A 54 -1.76 -0.68 5.94
N LEU A 55 -3.03 -0.96 5.63
CA LEU A 55 -3.76 -0.26 4.59
C LEU A 55 -4.05 1.20 4.96
N ARG A 56 -4.26 1.49 6.25
CA ARG A 56 -4.43 2.87 6.75
C ARG A 56 -3.13 3.66 6.58
N GLU A 57 -2.01 3.09 7.00
CA GLU A 57 -0.69 3.71 6.87
C GLU A 57 -0.34 3.98 5.40
N ALA A 58 -0.52 2.99 4.52
CA ALA A 58 -0.30 3.16 3.08
C ALA A 58 -1.16 4.26 2.46
N LYS A 59 -2.41 4.43 2.94
CA LYS A 59 -3.30 5.49 2.47
C LYS A 59 -2.82 6.88 2.92
N GLU A 60 -2.31 6.99 4.14
CA GLU A 60 -1.73 8.24 4.65
C GLU A 60 -0.48 8.62 3.87
N GLU A 61 0.43 7.68 3.63
CA GLU A 61 1.64 7.86 2.82
C GLU A 61 1.31 8.29 1.37
N LEU A 62 0.32 7.65 0.76
CA LEU A 62 -0.15 8.04 -0.57
C LEU A 62 -0.67 9.49 -0.58
N GLY A 63 -1.33 9.92 0.50
CA GLY A 63 -1.81 11.28 0.67
C GLY A 63 -0.69 12.31 0.75
N THR A 64 0.36 12.04 1.53
CA THR A 64 1.56 12.89 1.60
C THR A 64 2.31 12.92 0.28
N LEU A 65 2.48 11.78 -0.39
CA LEU A 65 3.17 11.70 -1.68
C LEU A 65 2.44 12.50 -2.77
N LYS A 66 1.10 12.44 -2.81
CA LYS A 66 0.29 13.25 -3.74
C LYS A 66 0.51 14.75 -3.54
N LYS A 67 0.48 15.22 -2.29
CA LYS A 67 0.73 16.64 -1.98
C LYS A 67 2.13 17.09 -2.38
N ALA A 68 3.15 16.25 -2.12
CA ALA A 68 4.52 16.54 -2.53
C ALA A 68 4.65 16.61 -4.06
N HIS A 69 4.00 15.69 -4.77
CA HIS A 69 3.99 15.68 -6.22
C HIS A 69 3.30 16.93 -6.81
N GLU A 70 2.16 17.34 -6.26
CA GLU A 70 1.47 18.57 -6.65
C GLU A 70 2.35 19.82 -6.42
N ALA A 71 3.05 19.89 -5.28
CA ALA A 71 3.98 20.98 -4.99
C ALA A 71 5.15 21.04 -6.00
N LEU A 72 5.73 19.89 -6.35
CA LEU A 72 6.80 19.80 -7.34
C LEU A 72 6.34 20.21 -8.75
N ILE A 73 5.09 19.89 -9.12
CA ILE A 73 4.51 20.36 -10.39
C ILE A 73 4.44 21.88 -10.39
N ALA A 74 3.88 22.48 -9.35
CA ALA A 74 3.76 23.94 -9.24
C ALA A 74 5.13 24.63 -9.27
N GLU A 75 6.12 24.09 -8.58
CA GLU A 75 7.50 24.60 -8.60
C GLU A 75 8.11 24.51 -10.00
N LYS A 76 7.97 23.37 -10.68
CA LYS A 76 8.44 23.18 -12.05
C LYS A 76 7.82 24.20 -13.00
N GLU A 77 6.53 24.45 -12.90
CA GLU A 77 5.83 25.44 -13.72
C GLU A 77 6.37 26.86 -13.47
N GLY A 78 6.55 27.24 -12.20
CA GLY A 78 7.13 28.53 -11.82
C GLY A 78 8.56 28.72 -12.33
N LEU A 79 9.40 27.69 -12.21
CA LEU A 79 10.76 27.70 -12.74
C LEU A 79 10.79 27.78 -14.27
N THR A 80 9.88 27.07 -14.94
CA THR A 80 9.76 27.11 -16.41
C THR A 80 9.39 28.52 -16.89
N GLN A 81 8.43 29.17 -16.22
CA GLN A 81 8.05 30.54 -16.55
C GLN A 81 9.20 31.52 -16.29
N SER A 82 9.91 31.36 -15.17
CA SER A 82 11.06 32.22 -14.83
C SER A 82 12.18 32.09 -15.85
N LEU A 83 12.45 30.86 -16.31
CA LEU A 83 13.43 30.59 -17.35
C LEU A 83 13.03 31.25 -18.69
N ALA A 84 11.76 31.14 -19.07
CA ALA A 84 11.25 31.77 -20.29
C ALA A 84 11.40 33.30 -20.25
N ASN A 85 11.11 33.92 -19.10
CA ASN A 85 11.28 35.36 -18.91
C ASN A 85 12.76 35.76 -19.01
N ALA A 86 13.66 35.05 -18.34
CA ALA A 86 15.09 35.32 -18.41
C ALA A 86 15.65 35.18 -19.83
N GLN A 87 15.20 34.17 -20.59
CA GLN A 87 15.59 33.99 -21.99
C GLN A 87 15.11 35.16 -22.87
N LYS A 88 13.91 35.67 -22.62
CA LYS A 88 13.37 36.85 -23.32
C LYS A 88 14.21 38.10 -23.02
N GLU A 89 14.49 38.37 -21.75
CA GLU A 89 15.34 39.51 -21.35
C GLU A 89 16.74 39.45 -21.97
N ILE A 90 17.38 38.28 -21.95
CA ILE A 90 18.69 38.07 -22.60
C ILE A 90 18.61 38.38 -24.10
N THR A 91 17.54 37.97 -24.75
CA THR A 91 17.35 38.20 -26.19
C THR A 91 17.19 39.69 -26.48
N GLU A 92 16.38 40.39 -25.69
CA GLU A 92 16.18 41.83 -25.80
C GLU A 92 17.49 42.61 -25.55
N LEU A 93 18.26 42.24 -24.52
CA LEU A 93 19.56 42.84 -24.23
C LEU A 93 20.58 42.61 -25.36
N LYS A 94 20.61 41.39 -25.93
CA LYS A 94 21.46 41.07 -27.09
C LYS A 94 21.08 41.89 -28.32
N GLN A 95 19.79 42.13 -28.55
CA GLN A 95 19.34 43.00 -29.66
C GLN A 95 19.69 44.46 -29.39
N TYR A 96 19.43 44.95 -28.17
CA TYR A 96 19.72 46.33 -27.78
C TYR A 96 21.21 46.66 -27.88
N SER A 97 22.10 45.77 -27.42
CA SER A 97 23.55 45.96 -27.51
C SER A 97 24.08 46.07 -28.94
N ARG A 98 23.35 45.54 -29.93
CA ARG A 98 23.72 45.58 -31.36
C ARG A 98 23.00 46.67 -32.14
N LYS A 99 22.15 47.47 -31.49
CA LYS A 99 21.24 48.43 -32.14
C LYS A 99 21.95 49.38 -33.11
N ASN A 100 23.20 49.75 -32.80
CA ASN A 100 24.01 50.67 -33.60
C ASN A 100 25.19 49.98 -34.30
N ASN A 101 25.27 48.65 -34.25
CA ASN A 101 26.35 47.90 -34.85
C ASN A 101 25.99 47.55 -36.29
N ILE A 102 26.96 47.67 -37.21
CA ILE A 102 26.82 47.21 -38.58
C ILE A 102 27.75 46.00 -38.74
N GLU A 103 27.20 44.86 -39.13
CA GLU A 103 27.99 43.67 -39.46
C GLU A 103 28.39 43.75 -40.95
N ILE A 104 29.69 43.84 -41.23
CA ILE A 104 30.22 43.82 -42.60
C ILE A 104 30.89 42.46 -42.84
N LYS A 105 30.42 41.73 -43.86
CA LYS A 105 30.95 40.40 -44.26
C LYS A 105 31.66 40.49 -45.60
N GLY A 106 32.64 39.62 -45.82
CA GLY A 106 33.30 39.47 -47.12
C GLY A 106 34.35 40.52 -47.45
N ILE A 107 34.89 41.24 -46.46
CA ILE A 107 36.07 42.10 -46.67
C ILE A 107 37.31 41.22 -46.78
N PRO A 108 38.08 41.28 -47.89
CA PRO A 108 39.36 40.58 -48.00
C PRO A 108 40.34 41.09 -46.94
N GLN A 109 40.96 40.18 -46.18
CA GLN A 109 42.02 40.56 -45.24
C GLN A 109 43.29 40.88 -46.03
N LEU A 110 43.82 42.09 -45.83
CA LEU A 110 45.17 42.41 -46.27
C LEU A 110 46.15 41.63 -45.38
N LYS A 111 47.08 40.91 -46.01
CA LYS A 111 48.25 40.40 -45.29
C LYS A 111 49.17 41.59 -45.07
N ASP A 112 49.55 41.84 -43.82
CA ASP A 112 50.67 42.73 -43.53
C ASP A 112 51.92 42.07 -44.12
N ASP A 113 52.35 42.54 -45.29
CA ASP A 113 53.68 42.21 -45.82
C ASP A 113 54.70 43.03 -45.01
N PRO A 114 55.73 42.39 -44.43
CA PRO A 114 56.71 43.01 -43.54
C PRO A 114 57.58 44.08 -44.20
#